data_AF-A0A497CPE0-F1
#
_entry.id   AF-A0A497CPE0-F1
#
_cell.length_a   1.000
_cell.length_b   1.000
_cell.length_c   1.000
_cell.angle_alpha   90.00
_cell.angle_beta   90.00
_cell.angle_gamma   90.00
#
_symmetry.space_group_name_H-M   'P 1'
#
loop_
_entity.id
_entity.type
_entity.pdbx_description
1 polymer ?
#
loop_
_entity_poly.entity_id
_entity_poly.type
_entity_poly.pdbx_seq_one_letter_code
_entity_poly.pdbx_strand_id
1 'polypeptide(L)' 'MHKIGIRYEDKYKMERRVALVPDHVKQLVDKGVEVEVV' A
#
# COMPACT_ATOMS: atom_id res chain seq x y z
N MET A 1 -6.57 11.48 11.83
CA MET A 1 -6.81 10.63 10.64
C MET A 1 -5.46 10.07 10.23
N HIS A 2 -5.31 8.74 10.19
CA HIS A 2 -4.03 8.10 9.82
C HIS A 2 -4.06 7.81 8.33
N LYS A 3 -3.07 8.33 7.59
CA LYS A 3 -2.91 8.13 6.15
C LYS A 3 -1.65 7.30 5.88
N ILE A 4 -1.76 6.27 5.05
CA ILE A 4 -0.65 5.38 4.68
C ILE A 4 -0.41 5.49 3.18
N GLY A 5 0.83 5.77 2.79
CA GLY A 5 1.28 5.74 1.40
C GLY A 5 1.87 4.38 1.03
N ILE A 6 1.43 3.79 -0.08
CA ILE A 6 2.01 2.61 -0.70
C ILE A 6 2.76 3.08 -1.94
N ARG A 7 4.09 3.12 -1.86
CA ARG A 7 4.95 3.56 -2.96
C ARG A 7 5.27 2.41 -3.93
N TYR A 8 5.46 2.72 -5.21
CA TYR A 8 6.10 1.81 -6.15
C TYR A 8 7.53 1.48 -5.72
N GLU A 9 7.90 0.21 -5.77
CA GLU A 9 9.26 -0.23 -5.43
C GLU A 9 10.21 -0.09 -6.61
N ASP A 10 11.17 0.82 -6.48
CA ASP A 10 12.13 1.20 -7.51
C ASP A 10 13.57 0.75 -7.22
N LYS A 11 13.80 0.12 -6.05
CA LYS A 11 15.14 -0.25 -5.58
C LYS A 11 15.85 -1.27 -6.49
N TYR A 12 15.12 -2.21 -7.07
CA TYR A 12 15.66 -3.23 -7.98
C TYR A 12 14.92 -3.20 -9.30
N LYS A 13 15.64 -3.29 -10.42
CA LYS A 13 15.08 -3.27 -11.79
C LYS A 13 13.96 -4.30 -12.04
N MET A 14 13.93 -5.38 -11.26
CA MET A 14 12.98 -6.48 -11.41
C MET A 14 12.10 -6.68 -10.18
N GLU A 15 12.08 -5.74 -9.23
CA GLU A 15 11.13 -5.82 -8.11
C GLU A 15 9.71 -5.67 -8.65
N ARG A 16 8.85 -6.59 -8.23
CA ARG A 16 7.44 -6.65 -8.63
C ARG A 16 6.51 -6.83 -7.44
N ARG A 17 7.06 -7.00 -6.24
CA ARG A 17 6.31 -7.05 -4.99
C ARG A 17 5.92 -5.64 -4.58
N VAL A 18 4.90 -5.60 -3.74
CA VAL A 18 4.40 -4.39 -3.09
C VAL A 18 4.24 -4.69 -1.60
N ALA A 19 4.40 -3.69 -0.74
CA ALA A 19 4.33 -3.86 0.70
C ALA A 19 2.94 -4.33 1.18
N LEU A 20 1.87 -3.85 0.54
CA LEU A 20 0.49 -4.20 0.84
C LEU A 20 -0.22 -4.59 -0.45
N VAL A 21 -0.83 -5.78 -0.45
CA VAL A 21 -1.68 -6.26 -1.54
C VAL A 21 -3.12 -5.75 -1.35
N PRO A 22 -3.99 -5.84 -2.36
CA PRO A 22 -5.37 -5.34 -2.28
C PRO A 22 -6.16 -5.84 -1.08
N ASP A 23 -5.98 -7.10 -0.67
CA ASP A 23 -6.68 -7.65 0.50
C ASP A 23 -6.27 -6.97 1.82
N HIS A 24 -4.99 -6.62 1.96
CA HIS A 24 -4.52 -5.85 3.12
C HIS A 24 -5.07 -4.42 3.10
N VAL A 25 -5.09 -3.79 1.92
CA VAL A 25 -5.67 -2.45 1.75
C VAL A 25 -7.15 -2.45 2.16
N LYS A 26 -7.91 -3.46 1.74
CA LYS A 26 -9.31 -3.63 2.14
C LYS A 26 -9.47 -3.69 3.66
N GLN A 27 -8.70 -4.52 4.35
CA GLN A 27 -8.75 -4.62 5.81
C GLN A 27 -8.40 -3.32 6.53
N LEU A 28 -7.52 -2.49 5.96
CA LEU A 28 -7.14 -1.19 6.53
C LEU A 28 -8.24 -0.14 6.31
N VAL A 29 -8.82 -0.09 5.12
CA VAL A 29 -9.95 0.80 4.80
C VAL A 29 -11.17 0.45 5.65
N ASP A 30 -11.47 -0.84 5.85
CA ASP A 30 -12.57 -1.30 6.71
C ASP A 30 -12.38 -0.86 8.19
N LYS A 31 -11.14 -0.59 8.60
CA LYS A 31 -10.78 -0.06 9.94
C LYS A 31 -10.72 1.48 9.98
N GLY A 32 -11.08 2.16 8.90
CA GLY A 32 -11.09 3.62 8.80
C GLY A 32 -9.72 4.25 8.54
N VAL A 33 -8.76 3.49 8.02
CA VAL A 33 -7.44 4.01 7.61
C VAL A 33 -7.51 4.49 6.17
N GLU A 34 -7.00 5.69 5.91
CA GLU A 34 -6.87 6.22 4.55
C GLU A 34 -5.60 5.68 3.88
N VAL A 35 -5.73 5.18 2.65
CA VAL A 35 -4.62 4.60 1.88
C VAL A 35 -4.46 5.36 0.57
N GLU A 36 -3.23 5.74 0.24
CA GLU A 36 -2.84 6.38 -1.02
C GLU A 36 -1.78 5.52 -1.71
N VAL A 37 -1.92 5.28 -3.01
CA VAL A 37 -0.96 4.52 -3.81
C VAL A 37 -0.23 5.47 -4.74
N VAL A 38 1.10 5.49 -4.70
CA VAL A 38 1.97 6.49 -5.36
C VAL A 38 3.08 5.81 -6.18
#